data_AF-M5G1B9-F1
#
_entry.id   AF-M5G1B9-F1
#
_cell.length_a   1.000
_cell.length_b   1.000
_cell.length_c   1.000
_cell.angle_alpha   90.00
_cell.angle_beta   90.00
_cell.angle_gamma   90.00
#
_symmetry.space_group_name_H-M   'P 1'
#
loop_
_entity.id
_entity.type
_entity.pdbx_description
1 polymer ?
#
loop_
_entity_poly.entity_id
_entity_poly.type
_entity_poly.pdbx_seq_one_letter_code
_entity_poly.pdbx_strand_id
1 'polypeptide(L)'
;MPVSMDTMRSEEPSNKTLVTNGHAQYSASARRLIVCFDGTSNLFDEANTNVVRFVSYLKKDDMDQQQVYYQTGVGTYIKPGMFMPLTVKLAELIDDGVAWDLSAHIMGGYRFLMQNWTPGSKISIFGFSRGAYTARALAGMLQKVGLLPRGNDEQIPFAYNFYANDSAEGYRMSTGFKRVFCHQVTVDFLGVWDTVASVGLFSARDLPFSTQDHHIRVFRHAVSLDEHRVKFKENLWHFATGPPDSTPAGHPSLWTTSTSLDRCAPTPFATDSEEVWFSGGHGDLGGGAVKNYVQSSPNRIPLVWLIREVVLANTGIQFNQAALDADGIRLPVMNPPKDGRDNW
;
A
#
# COMPACT_ATOMS: atom_id res chain seq x y z
N MET A 1 -10.13 91.97 -30.93
CA MET A 1 -10.93 91.35 -29.84
C MET A 1 -10.23 90.07 -29.39
N PRO A 2 -10.23 89.73 -28.09
CA PRO A 2 -9.02 89.31 -27.36
C PRO A 2 -9.00 87.85 -26.84
N VAL A 3 -7.76 87.35 -26.61
CA VAL A 3 -7.19 86.56 -25.48
C VAL A 3 -7.76 85.18 -25.04
N SER A 4 -6.81 84.30 -24.65
CA SER A 4 -6.85 83.18 -23.67
C SER A 4 -7.23 81.77 -24.15
N MET A 5 -6.69 80.66 -23.62
CA MET A 5 -5.59 80.36 -22.69
C MET A 5 -5.37 78.83 -22.75
N ASP A 6 -4.17 78.37 -22.43
CA ASP A 6 -3.80 76.96 -22.22
C ASP A 6 -4.76 76.20 -21.29
N THR A 7 -4.95 74.90 -21.52
CA THR A 7 -4.65 73.90 -20.46
C THR A 7 -4.44 72.48 -21.02
N MET A 8 -3.33 71.89 -20.59
CA MET A 8 -2.91 70.50 -20.81
C MET A 8 -3.93 69.46 -20.30
N ARG A 9 -4.03 68.32 -21.00
CA ARG A 9 -4.12 67.01 -20.32
C ARG A 9 -3.67 65.84 -21.19
N SER A 10 -2.53 65.26 -20.77
CA SER A 10 -2.11 63.86 -20.78
C SER A 10 -2.30 62.98 -22.01
N GLU A 11 -1.15 62.51 -22.52
CA GLU A 11 -0.95 61.35 -23.38
C GLU A 11 -1.52 60.05 -22.76
N GLU A 12 -2.11 59.19 -23.60
CA GLU A 12 -1.93 57.74 -23.54
C GLU A 12 -1.77 57.21 -24.98
N PRO A 13 -0.60 56.64 -25.35
CA PRO A 13 -0.50 55.87 -26.57
C PRO A 13 -0.37 54.37 -26.29
N SER A 14 -1.15 53.64 -27.08
CA SER A 14 -0.90 52.28 -27.55
C SER A 14 -1.04 51.14 -26.53
N ASN A 15 -2.15 50.44 -26.74
CA ASN A 15 -2.34 49.00 -26.60
C ASN A 15 -1.03 48.20 -26.78
N LYS A 16 -0.35 47.90 -25.66
CA LYS A 16 0.66 46.84 -25.61
C LYS A 16 -0.04 45.56 -25.19
N THR A 17 -0.24 44.68 -26.18
CA THR A 17 -0.61 43.29 -25.96
C THR A 17 0.36 42.66 -24.97
N LEU A 18 -0.09 42.45 -23.73
CA LEU A 18 0.58 41.60 -22.77
C LEU A 18 0.47 40.16 -23.27
N VAL A 19 1.56 39.65 -23.84
CA VAL A 19 1.76 38.21 -24.02
C VAL A 19 1.88 37.63 -22.62
N THR A 20 0.79 37.12 -22.07
CA THR A 20 0.83 36.32 -20.85
C THR A 20 1.44 34.97 -21.21
N ASN A 21 2.62 34.70 -20.67
CA ASN A 21 3.26 33.39 -20.72
C ASN A 21 2.33 32.36 -20.06
N GLY A 22 1.58 31.63 -20.90
CA GLY A 22 0.85 30.44 -20.51
C GLY A 22 1.84 29.34 -20.15
N HIS A 23 2.36 29.36 -18.92
CA HIS A 23 2.82 28.15 -18.28
C HIS A 23 1.60 27.25 -18.14
N ALA A 24 1.42 26.32 -19.07
CA ALA A 24 0.53 25.18 -18.88
C ALA A 24 0.99 24.46 -17.61
N GLN A 25 0.35 24.76 -16.47
CA GLN A 25 0.39 23.89 -15.31
C GLN A 25 -0.26 22.59 -15.75
N TYR A 26 0.56 21.64 -16.19
CA TYR A 26 0.18 20.24 -16.19
C TYR A 26 -0.03 19.83 -14.73
N SER A 27 -1.19 20.18 -14.17
CA SER A 27 -1.67 19.60 -12.93
C SER A 27 -2.01 18.15 -13.27
N ALA A 28 -1.03 17.27 -13.13
CA ALA A 28 -1.32 15.85 -13.15
C ALA A 28 -2.32 15.59 -12.02
N SER A 29 -3.54 15.20 -12.38
CA SER A 29 -4.63 15.02 -11.42
C SER A 29 -4.22 14.04 -10.33
N ALA A 30 -4.60 14.33 -9.08
CA ALA A 30 -4.39 13.42 -7.96
C ALA A 30 -5.16 12.12 -8.20
N ARG A 31 -4.46 10.97 -8.18
CA ARG A 31 -5.03 9.65 -8.50
C ARG A 31 -5.20 8.78 -7.26
N ARG A 32 -6.02 7.73 -7.37
CA ARG A 32 -6.02 6.60 -6.43
C ARG A 32 -5.22 5.46 -7.03
N LEU A 33 -4.16 5.06 -6.35
CA LEU A 33 -3.31 3.95 -6.75
C LEU A 33 -3.56 2.79 -5.79
N ILE A 34 -4.14 1.72 -6.31
CA ILE A 34 -4.56 0.56 -5.52
C ILE A 34 -3.66 -0.61 -5.87
N VAL A 35 -2.98 -1.17 -4.87
CA VAL A 35 -2.06 -2.30 -5.04
C VAL A 35 -2.61 -3.49 -4.26
N CYS A 36 -2.84 -4.62 -4.93
CA CYS A 36 -3.45 -5.81 -4.35
C CYS A 36 -2.54 -7.02 -4.52
N PHE A 37 -2.16 -7.65 -3.40
CA PHE A 37 -1.31 -8.84 -3.37
C PHE A 37 -2.08 -10.05 -2.85
N ASP A 38 -2.21 -11.09 -3.67
CA ASP A 38 -2.93 -12.30 -3.29
C ASP A 38 -2.06 -13.31 -2.51
N GLY A 39 -2.71 -14.23 -1.81
CA GLY A 39 -2.05 -15.33 -1.08
C GLY A 39 -1.53 -16.44 -2.01
N THR A 40 -0.47 -17.13 -1.60
CA THR A 40 0.16 -18.22 -2.37
C THR A 40 -0.81 -19.36 -2.75
N SER A 41 -0.60 -19.89 -3.95
CA SER A 41 -1.34 -20.94 -4.64
C SER A 41 -2.74 -20.54 -5.07
N ASN A 42 -3.07 -19.24 -4.97
CA ASN A 42 -4.33 -18.71 -5.47
C ASN A 42 -4.11 -18.14 -6.87
N LEU A 43 -4.50 -18.93 -7.87
CA LEU A 43 -4.80 -18.45 -9.21
C LEU A 43 -6.29 -18.07 -9.24
N PHE A 44 -6.67 -17.17 -10.15
CA PHE A 44 -8.08 -16.97 -10.47
C PHE A 44 -8.67 -18.31 -10.92
N ASP A 45 -9.60 -18.85 -10.13
CA ASP A 45 -10.12 -20.20 -10.31
C ASP A 45 -11.54 -20.32 -9.71
N GLU A 46 -12.09 -21.53 -9.63
CA GLU A 46 -13.41 -21.84 -9.09
C GLU A 46 -13.62 -21.38 -7.63
N ALA A 47 -12.57 -21.06 -6.88
CA ALA A 47 -12.62 -20.56 -5.50
C ALA A 47 -11.72 -19.32 -5.32
N ASN A 48 -12.29 -18.13 -5.53
CA ASN A 48 -11.56 -16.87 -5.47
C ASN A 48 -11.31 -16.40 -4.04
N THR A 49 -10.21 -15.67 -3.87
CA THR A 49 -9.89 -14.98 -2.63
C THR A 49 -10.66 -13.66 -2.50
N ASN A 50 -10.65 -13.12 -1.29
CA ASN A 50 -11.16 -11.78 -1.01
C ASN A 50 -10.35 -10.69 -1.70
N VAL A 51 -9.08 -10.92 -2.05
CA VAL A 51 -8.30 -9.99 -2.87
C VAL A 51 -8.88 -9.94 -4.29
N VAL A 52 -9.13 -11.10 -4.91
CA VAL A 52 -9.77 -11.15 -6.25
C VAL A 52 -11.15 -10.52 -6.23
N ARG A 53 -11.97 -10.83 -5.22
CA ARG A 53 -13.31 -10.24 -5.07
C ARG A 53 -13.23 -8.74 -4.86
N PHE A 54 -12.31 -8.27 -4.02
CA PHE A 54 -12.10 -6.83 -3.83
C PHE A 54 -11.74 -6.15 -5.15
N VAL A 55 -10.80 -6.72 -5.91
CA VAL A 55 -10.40 -6.22 -7.24
C VAL A 55 -11.59 -6.21 -8.22
N SER A 56 -12.49 -7.20 -8.16
CA SER A 56 -13.66 -7.25 -9.04
C SER A 56 -14.63 -6.08 -8.79
N TYR A 57 -14.73 -5.62 -7.54
CA TYR A 57 -15.54 -4.46 -7.18
C TYR A 57 -14.90 -3.12 -7.47
N LEU A 58 -13.61 -3.04 -7.82
CA LEU A 58 -12.96 -1.76 -8.12
C LEU A 58 -13.35 -1.24 -9.50
N LYS A 59 -13.59 0.07 -9.61
CA LYS A 59 -13.70 0.76 -10.89
C LYS A 59 -12.32 0.82 -11.57
N LYS A 60 -12.26 0.49 -12.87
CA LYS A 60 -11.00 0.26 -13.64
C LYS A 60 -11.03 0.86 -15.06
N ASP A 61 -12.03 1.67 -15.36
CA ASP A 61 -12.33 2.27 -16.68
C ASP A 61 -11.73 3.68 -16.87
N ASP A 62 -11.36 4.37 -15.78
CA ASP A 62 -10.74 5.70 -15.81
C ASP A 62 -9.38 5.71 -15.10
N MET A 63 -8.31 5.55 -15.89
CA MET A 63 -6.93 5.50 -15.41
C MET A 63 -6.37 6.84 -14.94
N ASP A 64 -7.03 7.96 -15.26
CA ASP A 64 -6.66 9.27 -14.73
C ASP A 64 -7.22 9.49 -13.33
N GLN A 65 -8.29 8.79 -12.97
CA GLN A 65 -8.83 8.81 -11.62
C GLN A 65 -8.29 7.66 -10.76
N GLN A 66 -8.34 6.41 -11.22
CA GLN A 66 -8.03 5.25 -10.39
C GLN A 66 -7.31 4.17 -11.18
N GLN A 67 -6.22 3.65 -10.61
CA GLN A 67 -5.45 2.58 -11.21
C GLN A 67 -5.28 1.43 -10.22
N VAL A 68 -5.39 0.21 -10.73
CA VAL A 68 -5.36 -1.02 -9.94
C VAL A 68 -4.24 -1.91 -10.43
N TYR A 69 -3.36 -2.30 -9.52
CA TYR A 69 -2.36 -3.34 -9.71
C TYR A 69 -2.77 -4.58 -8.92
N TYR A 70 -2.83 -5.73 -9.59
CA TYR A 70 -3.09 -7.01 -8.94
C TYR A 70 -1.92 -7.96 -9.22
N GLN A 71 -1.37 -8.51 -8.14
CA GLN A 71 -0.35 -9.53 -8.16
C GLN A 71 -0.94 -10.84 -7.64
N THR A 72 -0.93 -11.88 -8.48
CA THR A 72 -1.30 -13.23 -8.08
C THR A 72 -0.33 -13.77 -7.04
N GLY A 73 -0.80 -14.62 -6.14
CA GLY A 73 0.08 -15.24 -5.15
C GLY A 73 1.00 -16.30 -5.77
N VAL A 74 2.18 -16.45 -5.17
CA VAL A 74 3.20 -17.46 -5.53
C VAL A 74 2.57 -18.86 -5.58
N GLY A 75 2.84 -19.72 -6.55
CA GLY A 75 2.54 -21.15 -6.43
C GLY A 75 3.82 -21.94 -6.67
N THR A 76 4.40 -22.57 -5.64
CA THR A 76 5.53 -23.50 -5.84
C THR A 76 4.98 -24.83 -6.39
N TYR A 77 4.58 -24.85 -7.67
CA TYR A 77 4.22 -26.09 -8.35
C TYR A 77 5.48 -26.92 -8.58
N ILE A 78 5.80 -27.80 -7.64
CA ILE A 78 6.67 -28.94 -7.96
C ILE A 78 5.83 -29.87 -8.83
N LYS A 79 6.11 -29.88 -10.14
CA LYS A 79 5.47 -30.81 -11.08
C LYS A 79 5.65 -32.26 -10.57
N PRO A 80 4.56 -33.04 -10.42
CA PRO A 80 4.70 -34.47 -10.14
C PRO A 80 5.51 -35.13 -11.25
N GLY A 81 6.67 -35.71 -10.93
CA GLY A 81 7.51 -36.46 -11.88
C GLY A 81 8.92 -35.92 -12.12
N MET A 82 9.31 -34.79 -11.53
CA MET A 82 10.72 -34.35 -11.57
C MET A 82 11.53 -35.13 -10.53
N PHE A 83 12.40 -36.06 -10.98
CA PHE A 83 13.35 -36.73 -10.11
C PHE A 83 14.38 -35.70 -9.61
N MET A 84 14.24 -35.25 -8.36
CA MET A 84 15.27 -34.45 -7.70
C MET A 84 16.34 -35.37 -7.07
N PRO A 85 17.64 -35.04 -7.20
CA PRO A 85 18.70 -35.76 -6.51
C PRO A 85 18.45 -35.78 -5.00
N LEU A 86 18.65 -36.94 -4.36
CA LEU A 86 18.38 -37.18 -2.93
C LEU A 86 19.14 -36.23 -1.96
N THR A 87 20.10 -35.47 -2.47
CA THR A 87 21.01 -34.60 -1.71
C THR A 87 20.59 -33.13 -1.64
N VAL A 88 19.62 -32.67 -2.46
CA VAL A 88 19.10 -31.30 -2.35
C VAL A 88 18.05 -31.30 -1.24
N LYS A 89 18.35 -30.61 -0.13
CA LYS A 89 17.37 -30.35 0.92
C LYS A 89 16.21 -29.57 0.31
N LEU A 90 15.14 -30.27 0.00
CA LEU A 90 13.91 -29.76 -0.62
C LEU A 90 13.39 -28.48 0.05
N ALA A 91 13.59 -28.34 1.37
CA ALA A 91 13.22 -27.15 2.13
C ALA A 91 14.03 -25.89 1.74
N GLU A 92 15.35 -26.00 1.55
CA GLU A 92 16.21 -24.85 1.24
C GLU A 92 15.90 -24.27 -0.15
N LEU A 93 15.63 -25.12 -1.15
CA LEU A 93 15.23 -24.68 -2.49
C LEU A 93 13.84 -24.03 -2.52
N ILE A 94 12.90 -24.55 -1.71
CA ILE A 94 11.55 -23.97 -1.59
C ILE A 94 11.64 -22.60 -0.89
N ASP A 95 12.44 -22.49 0.18
CA ASP A 95 12.63 -21.24 0.92
C ASP A 95 13.28 -20.17 0.04
N ASP A 96 14.33 -20.51 -0.72
CA ASP A 96 14.99 -19.58 -1.66
C ASP A 96 14.05 -19.13 -2.79
N GLY A 97 13.25 -20.04 -3.34
CA GLY A 97 12.27 -19.72 -4.37
C GLY A 97 11.16 -18.78 -3.87
N VAL A 98 10.70 -18.98 -2.63
CA VAL A 98 9.69 -18.12 -1.99
C VAL A 98 10.27 -16.75 -1.65
N ALA A 99 11.50 -16.67 -1.16
CA ALA A 99 12.17 -15.41 -0.84
C ALA A 99 12.45 -14.57 -2.10
N TRP A 100 12.91 -15.22 -3.18
CA TRP A 100 13.07 -14.57 -4.48
C TRP A 100 11.75 -14.01 -4.99
N ASP A 101 10.68 -14.79 -4.93
CA ASP A 101 9.37 -14.37 -5.43
C ASP A 101 8.74 -13.24 -4.58
N LEU A 102 8.93 -13.27 -3.26
CA LEU A 102 8.53 -12.19 -2.37
C LEU A 102 9.21 -10.87 -2.77
N SER A 103 10.53 -10.90 -3.00
CA SER A 103 11.26 -9.70 -3.44
C SER A 103 10.76 -9.18 -4.79
N ALA A 104 10.45 -10.09 -5.72
CA ALA A 104 9.92 -9.74 -7.04
C ALA A 104 8.54 -9.07 -6.95
N HIS A 105 7.65 -9.56 -6.08
CA HIS A 105 6.34 -8.96 -5.86
C HIS A 105 6.41 -7.58 -5.21
N ILE A 106 7.26 -7.41 -4.18
CA ILE A 106 7.50 -6.10 -3.56
C ILE A 106 8.01 -5.11 -4.61
N MET A 107 9.02 -5.50 -5.39
CA MET A 107 9.57 -4.67 -6.47
C MET A 107 8.55 -4.39 -7.59
N GLY A 108 7.65 -5.34 -7.89
CA GLY A 108 6.58 -5.18 -8.87
C GLY A 108 5.56 -4.11 -8.45
N GLY A 109 5.06 -4.20 -7.22
CA GLY A 109 4.17 -3.16 -6.66
C GLY A 109 4.87 -1.81 -6.53
N TYR A 110 6.14 -1.80 -6.11
CA TYR A 110 6.95 -0.58 -6.08
C TYR A 110 7.09 0.06 -7.46
N ARG A 111 7.39 -0.75 -8.49
CA ARG A 111 7.47 -0.28 -9.89
C ARG A 111 6.14 0.34 -10.34
N PHE A 112 5.02 -0.32 -10.04
CA PHE A 112 3.71 0.22 -10.38
C PHE A 112 3.48 1.60 -9.74
N LEU A 113 3.79 1.75 -8.45
CA LEU A 113 3.69 3.05 -7.78
C LEU A 113 4.64 4.08 -8.39
N MET A 114 5.89 3.71 -8.66
CA MET A 114 6.92 4.57 -9.25
C MET A 114 6.49 5.13 -10.61
N GLN A 115 5.85 4.30 -11.43
CA GLN A 115 5.45 4.68 -12.79
C GLN A 115 4.20 5.58 -12.82
N ASN A 116 3.35 5.51 -11.80
CA ASN A 116 2.00 6.09 -11.86
C ASN A 116 1.71 7.17 -10.80
N TRP A 117 2.54 7.27 -9.76
CA TRP A 117 2.37 8.26 -8.72
C TRP A 117 2.68 9.68 -9.21
N THR A 118 1.79 10.60 -8.87
CA THR A 118 1.92 12.05 -9.06
C THR A 118 1.61 12.75 -7.75
N PRO A 119 2.13 13.97 -7.52
CA PRO A 119 1.83 14.72 -6.30
C PRO A 119 0.33 14.80 -6.02
N GLY A 120 -0.05 14.47 -4.78
CA GLY A 120 -1.45 14.41 -4.34
C GLY A 120 -2.14 13.05 -4.54
N SER A 121 -1.51 12.10 -5.25
CA SER A 121 -2.06 10.75 -5.39
C SER A 121 -2.07 10.00 -4.06
N LYS A 122 -3.16 9.27 -3.80
CA LYS A 122 -3.36 8.41 -2.64
C LYS A 122 -2.99 6.97 -2.95
N ILE A 123 -2.20 6.35 -2.08
CA ILE A 123 -1.76 4.95 -2.21
C ILE A 123 -2.57 4.09 -1.25
N SER A 124 -3.25 3.07 -1.75
CA SER A 124 -3.92 2.07 -0.93
C SER A 124 -3.41 0.68 -1.27
N ILE A 125 -3.02 -0.09 -0.26
CA ILE A 125 -2.39 -1.41 -0.43
C ILE A 125 -3.24 -2.45 0.28
N PHE A 126 -3.45 -3.58 -0.38
CA PHE A 126 -4.25 -4.69 0.14
C PHE A 126 -3.53 -6.01 -0.03
N GLY A 127 -3.76 -6.94 0.90
CA GLY A 127 -3.31 -8.30 0.67
C GLY A 127 -3.91 -9.35 1.59
N PHE A 128 -3.75 -10.60 1.20
CA PHE A 128 -4.18 -11.77 1.98
C PHE A 128 -2.99 -12.71 2.23
N SER A 129 -2.86 -13.27 3.44
CA SER A 129 -1.86 -14.30 3.74
C SER A 129 -0.43 -13.79 3.51
N ARG A 130 0.39 -14.49 2.72
CA ARG A 130 1.70 -14.00 2.25
C ARG A 130 1.61 -12.72 1.40
N GLY A 131 0.51 -12.53 0.69
CA GLY A 131 0.21 -11.26 0.01
C GLY A 131 0.02 -10.10 1.01
N ALA A 132 -0.56 -10.35 2.18
CA ALA A 132 -0.64 -9.36 3.25
C ALA A 132 0.75 -8.99 3.81
N TYR A 133 1.63 -9.99 3.96
CA TYR A 133 3.03 -9.73 4.32
C TYR A 133 3.75 -8.89 3.25
N THR A 134 3.54 -9.21 1.97
CA THR A 134 4.06 -8.44 0.83
C THR A 134 3.54 -7.00 0.84
N ALA A 135 2.25 -6.80 1.12
CA ALA A 135 1.62 -5.49 1.23
C ALA A 135 2.26 -4.63 2.33
N ARG A 136 2.45 -5.22 3.52
CA ARG A 136 3.13 -4.57 4.65
C ARG A 136 4.59 -4.27 4.32
N ALA A 137 5.31 -5.20 3.69
CA ALA A 137 6.69 -4.99 3.28
C ALA A 137 6.84 -3.88 2.22
N LEU A 138 5.92 -3.78 1.26
CA LEU A 138 5.88 -2.66 0.32
C LEU A 138 5.67 -1.32 1.06
N ALA A 139 4.74 -1.27 2.03
CA ALA A 139 4.54 -0.06 2.83
C ALA A 139 5.81 0.34 3.61
N GLY A 140 6.50 -0.64 4.21
CA GLY A 140 7.78 -0.44 4.89
C GLY A 140 8.90 0.00 3.95
N MET A 141 8.93 -0.51 2.71
CA MET A 141 9.87 -0.06 1.68
C MET A 141 9.64 1.41 1.33
N LEU A 142 8.38 1.82 1.09
CA LEU A 142 8.05 3.23 0.84
C LEU A 142 8.47 4.13 2.01
N GLN A 143 8.29 3.66 3.24
CA GLN A 143 8.72 4.39 4.42
C GLN A 143 10.25 4.54 4.50
N LYS A 144 10.99 3.43 4.35
CA LYS A 144 12.45 3.42 4.56
C LYS A 144 13.21 4.07 3.41
N VAL A 145 12.88 3.77 2.16
CA VAL A 145 13.64 4.23 0.98
C VAL A 145 12.94 5.30 0.16
N GLY A 146 11.65 5.56 0.38
CA GLY A 146 10.86 6.49 -0.43
C GLY A 146 10.46 5.91 -1.78
N LEU A 147 9.83 6.73 -2.64
CA LEU A 147 9.38 6.34 -3.98
C LEU A 147 10.23 6.99 -5.07
N LEU A 148 10.91 6.19 -5.88
CA LEU A 148 11.68 6.68 -7.03
C LEU A 148 10.81 7.47 -8.02
N PRO A 149 11.39 8.43 -8.78
CA PRO A 149 10.74 9.07 -9.90
C PRO A 149 10.49 8.08 -11.03
N ARG A 150 9.44 8.34 -11.81
CA ARG A 150 9.07 7.60 -13.01
C ARG A 150 10.27 7.38 -13.93
N GLY A 151 10.44 6.15 -14.43
CA GLY A 151 11.48 5.77 -15.39
C GLY A 151 12.81 5.28 -14.80
N ASN A 152 12.96 5.23 -13.47
CA ASN A 152 14.19 4.76 -12.81
C ASN A 152 14.17 3.25 -12.50
N ASP A 153 13.72 2.42 -13.45
CA ASP A 153 13.52 0.98 -13.23
C ASP A 153 14.80 0.22 -12.82
N GLU A 154 15.96 0.64 -13.31
CA GLU A 154 17.27 0.06 -12.96
C GLU A 154 17.66 0.29 -11.48
N GLN A 155 17.06 1.29 -10.83
CA GLN A 155 17.34 1.61 -9.43
C GLN A 155 16.50 0.79 -8.44
N ILE A 156 15.44 0.12 -8.91
CA ILE A 156 14.51 -0.63 -8.05
C ILE A 156 15.23 -1.74 -7.26
N PRO A 157 16.12 -2.57 -7.85
CA PRO A 157 16.86 -3.58 -7.08
C PRO A 157 17.74 -2.97 -5.98
N PHE A 158 18.36 -1.82 -6.23
CA PHE A 158 19.16 -1.11 -5.23
C PHE A 158 18.29 -0.56 -4.10
N ALA A 159 17.14 0.04 -4.44
CA ALA A 159 16.16 0.49 -3.45
C ALA A 159 15.68 -0.67 -2.57
N TYR A 160 15.41 -1.84 -3.15
CA TYR A 160 15.04 -3.03 -2.38
C TYR A 160 16.17 -3.51 -1.47
N ASN A 161 17.41 -3.53 -1.95
CA ASN A 161 18.56 -3.93 -1.14
C ASN A 161 18.78 -2.97 0.06
N PHE A 162 18.61 -1.67 -0.13
CA PHE A 162 18.63 -0.71 0.98
C PHE A 162 17.48 -0.92 1.96
N TYR A 163 16.30 -1.29 1.46
CA TYR A 163 15.15 -1.62 2.30
C TYR A 163 15.42 -2.87 3.15
N ALA A 164 15.85 -3.97 2.53
CA ALA A 164 16.09 -5.25 3.19
C ALA A 164 17.27 -5.24 4.18
N ASN A 165 18.21 -4.29 4.05
CA ASN A 165 19.34 -4.16 4.97
C ASN A 165 18.95 -3.45 6.28
N ASP A 166 18.68 -4.21 7.34
CA ASP A 166 18.27 -3.70 8.65
C ASP A 166 19.43 -3.29 9.59
N SER A 167 20.67 -3.25 9.10
CA SER A 167 21.79 -2.74 9.89
C SER A 167 21.71 -1.22 10.10
N ALA A 168 22.38 -0.70 11.13
CA ALA A 168 22.52 0.75 11.32
C ALA A 168 23.08 1.47 10.08
N GLU A 169 24.01 0.81 9.37
CA GLU A 169 24.53 1.29 8.08
C GLU A 169 23.43 1.33 7.01
N GLY A 170 22.61 0.28 6.93
CA GLY A 170 21.47 0.20 6.02
C GLY A 170 20.47 1.35 6.24
N TYR A 171 20.18 1.72 7.49
CA TYR A 171 19.35 2.89 7.81
C TYR A 171 19.99 4.21 7.37
N ARG A 172 21.29 4.38 7.63
CA ARG A 172 22.02 5.59 7.21
C ARG A 172 22.01 5.74 5.69
N MET A 173 22.33 4.66 4.97
CA MET A 173 22.37 4.65 3.52
C MET A 173 20.99 4.82 2.88
N SER A 174 19.96 4.17 3.40
CA SER A 174 18.57 4.35 2.93
C SER A 174 18.07 5.78 3.13
N THR A 175 18.42 6.43 4.25
CA THR A 175 18.10 7.85 4.47
C THR A 175 18.74 8.76 3.42
N GLY A 176 20.02 8.52 3.11
CA GLY A 176 20.72 9.25 2.05
C GLY A 176 20.10 9.01 0.67
N PHE A 177 19.83 7.74 0.34
CA PHE A 177 19.18 7.35 -0.92
C PHE A 177 17.80 8.00 -1.07
N LYS A 178 16.96 7.93 -0.03
CA LYS A 178 15.63 8.54 0.01
C LYS A 178 15.71 10.05 -0.24
N ARG A 179 16.67 10.74 0.38
CA ARG A 179 16.87 12.19 0.24
C ARG A 179 17.29 12.60 -1.18
N VAL A 180 18.16 11.81 -1.82
CA VAL A 180 18.74 12.17 -3.13
C VAL A 180 17.83 11.78 -4.27
N PHE A 181 17.26 10.58 -4.23
CA PHE A 181 16.63 9.97 -5.39
C PHE A 181 15.11 9.87 -5.30
N CYS A 182 14.48 9.99 -4.13
CA CYS A 182 13.09 9.59 -3.96
C CYS A 182 12.15 10.72 -3.55
N HIS A 183 10.89 10.57 -3.92
CA HIS A 183 9.77 11.28 -3.34
C HIS A 183 9.43 10.69 -1.97
N GLN A 184 9.06 11.56 -1.03
CA GLN A 184 8.38 11.13 0.18
C GLN A 184 6.90 10.98 -0.14
N VAL A 185 6.35 9.79 0.09
CA VAL A 185 4.93 9.50 -0.09
C VAL A 185 4.30 9.21 1.27
N THR A 186 3.02 8.87 1.29
CA THR A 186 2.32 8.29 2.44
C THR A 186 1.40 7.18 1.93
N VAL A 187 1.19 6.14 2.74
CA VAL A 187 0.16 5.13 2.46
C VAL A 187 -1.15 5.61 3.08
N ASP A 188 -2.17 5.80 2.25
CA ASP A 188 -3.47 6.30 2.67
C ASP A 188 -4.30 5.22 3.38
N PHE A 189 -4.18 3.96 2.94
CA PHE A 189 -4.86 2.82 3.54
C PHE A 189 -4.07 1.53 3.33
N LEU A 190 -3.84 0.75 4.38
CA LEU A 190 -3.29 -0.60 4.31
C LEU A 190 -4.30 -1.59 4.93
N GLY A 191 -4.91 -2.41 4.09
CA GLY A 191 -5.95 -3.36 4.48
C GLY A 191 -5.52 -4.80 4.25
N VAL A 192 -5.49 -5.63 5.29
CA VAL A 192 -4.99 -7.00 5.17
C VAL A 192 -5.95 -8.04 5.75
N TRP A 193 -6.01 -9.19 5.08
CA TRP A 193 -6.64 -10.40 5.60
C TRP A 193 -5.56 -11.38 6.05
N ASP A 194 -5.65 -11.79 7.30
CA ASP A 194 -4.95 -12.91 7.93
C ASP A 194 -3.46 -13.03 7.54
N THR A 195 -2.70 -11.98 7.87
CA THR A 195 -1.26 -11.92 7.63
C THR A 195 -0.55 -13.08 8.32
N VAL A 196 0.13 -13.90 7.53
CA VAL A 196 1.03 -14.96 8.02
C VAL A 196 2.47 -14.60 7.65
N ALA A 197 3.43 -14.96 8.51
CA ALA A 197 4.84 -14.71 8.23
C ALA A 197 5.27 -15.42 6.92
N SER A 198 5.96 -14.70 6.03
CA SER A 198 6.35 -15.21 4.71
C SER A 198 7.66 -15.99 4.70
N VAL A 199 8.26 -16.28 5.86
CA VAL A 199 9.54 -16.97 5.94
C VAL A 199 9.40 -18.21 6.80
N GLY A 200 9.86 -19.33 6.25
CA GLY A 200 9.86 -20.65 6.88
C GLY A 200 10.42 -20.60 8.30
N LEU A 201 10.08 -21.62 9.08
CA LEU A 201 10.37 -21.82 10.51
C LEU A 201 11.82 -21.54 11.01
N PHE A 202 12.73 -21.05 10.18
CA PHE A 202 14.16 -20.94 10.43
C PHE A 202 14.83 -19.61 10.02
N SER A 203 14.16 -18.65 9.36
CA SER A 203 14.74 -17.31 9.08
C SER A 203 14.05 -16.22 9.89
N ALA A 204 14.57 -15.95 11.07
CA ALA A 204 13.98 -15.13 12.13
C ALA A 204 14.16 -13.61 11.95
N ARG A 205 14.15 -13.10 10.70
CA ARG A 205 14.20 -11.65 10.47
C ARG A 205 13.03 -11.23 9.61
N ASP A 206 12.00 -10.72 10.29
CA ASP A 206 10.95 -9.99 9.63
C ASP A 206 11.54 -8.81 8.84
N LEU A 207 10.99 -8.55 7.66
CA LEU A 207 11.38 -7.37 6.90
C LEU A 207 11.06 -6.11 7.72
N PRO A 208 11.93 -5.09 7.67
CA PRO A 208 11.75 -3.87 8.45
C PRO A 208 10.38 -3.24 8.20
N PHE A 209 9.79 -2.70 9.28
CA PHE A 209 8.50 -1.99 9.28
C PHE A 209 7.27 -2.83 8.87
N SER A 210 7.37 -4.15 8.91
CA SER A 210 6.22 -5.04 8.64
C SER A 210 5.16 -5.05 9.76
N THR A 211 5.47 -4.47 10.93
CA THR A 211 4.62 -4.48 12.13
C THR A 211 4.30 -3.09 12.69
N GLN A 212 5.10 -2.04 12.47
CA GLN A 212 4.79 -0.68 12.97
C GLN A 212 5.29 0.39 12.03
N ASP A 213 4.47 1.42 11.76
CA ASP A 213 4.82 2.53 10.87
C ASP A 213 4.03 3.80 11.15
N HIS A 214 4.66 4.97 11.03
CA HIS A 214 4.04 6.31 11.15
C HIS A 214 3.68 6.94 9.80
N HIS A 215 3.75 6.16 8.73
CA HIS A 215 3.55 6.60 7.33
C HIS A 215 2.27 6.05 6.70
N ILE A 216 1.54 5.21 7.45
CA ILE A 216 0.26 4.63 7.04
C ILE A 216 -0.86 5.38 7.76
N ARG A 217 -1.73 6.08 7.03
CA ARG A 217 -2.82 6.84 7.65
C ARG A 217 -3.82 5.94 8.37
N VAL A 218 -4.25 4.87 7.70
CA VAL A 218 -5.20 3.89 8.22
C VAL A 218 -4.70 2.47 7.95
N PHE A 219 -4.66 1.66 9.00
CA PHE A 219 -4.32 0.25 8.96
C PHE A 219 -5.50 -0.59 9.48
N ARG A 220 -5.87 -1.65 8.75
CA ARG A 220 -6.94 -2.58 9.12
C ARG A 220 -6.51 -4.02 8.87
N HIS A 221 -6.65 -4.88 9.86
CA HIS A 221 -6.31 -6.30 9.76
C HIS A 221 -7.46 -7.18 10.24
N ALA A 222 -7.99 -8.01 9.34
CA ALA A 222 -8.89 -9.11 9.71
C ALA A 222 -8.06 -10.34 10.11
N VAL A 223 -8.21 -10.85 11.33
CA VAL A 223 -7.39 -11.95 11.90
C VAL A 223 -8.24 -13.19 12.14
N SER A 224 -7.73 -14.37 11.78
CA SER A 224 -8.45 -15.63 11.92
C SER A 224 -8.41 -16.10 13.38
N LEU A 225 -9.57 -16.32 13.97
CA LEU A 225 -9.68 -16.82 15.34
C LEU A 225 -9.41 -18.33 15.45
N ASP A 226 -9.85 -19.10 14.45
CA ASP A 226 -9.88 -20.57 14.50
C ASP A 226 -8.73 -21.23 13.71
N GLU A 227 -7.72 -20.45 13.26
CA GLU A 227 -6.54 -20.98 12.58
C GLU A 227 -5.49 -21.52 13.56
N HIS A 228 -5.34 -22.84 13.62
CA HIS A 228 -4.48 -23.51 14.59
C HIS A 228 -3.24 -24.17 13.97
N ARG A 229 -3.01 -24.05 12.65
CA ARG A 229 -1.83 -24.67 12.01
C ARG A 229 -0.58 -23.90 12.39
N VAL A 230 0.41 -24.63 12.91
CA VAL A 230 1.71 -24.08 13.36
C VAL A 230 2.43 -23.22 12.30
N LYS A 231 2.20 -23.50 11.01
CA LYS A 231 2.79 -22.76 9.89
C LYS A 231 2.05 -21.46 9.51
N PHE A 232 0.92 -21.19 10.15
CA PHE A 232 0.02 -20.06 9.87
C PHE A 232 -0.10 -19.13 11.08
N LYS A 233 0.98 -19.01 11.86
CA LYS A 233 1.04 -18.07 12.98
C LYS A 233 0.76 -16.65 12.49
N GLU A 234 -0.11 -15.97 13.21
CA GLU A 234 -0.53 -14.62 12.99
C GLU A 234 0.64 -13.65 13.13
N ASN A 235 0.73 -12.70 12.19
CA ASN A 235 1.64 -11.57 12.26
C ASN A 235 0.83 -10.31 12.61
N LEU A 236 0.66 -10.08 13.92
CA LEU A 236 -0.10 -8.94 14.44
C LEU A 236 0.70 -7.64 14.30
N TRP A 237 0.00 -6.54 14.12
CA TRP A 237 0.56 -5.19 14.01
C TRP A 237 1.28 -4.80 15.31
N HIS A 238 0.67 -5.01 16.47
CA HIS A 238 1.26 -4.56 17.73
C HIS A 238 2.28 -5.51 18.37
N PHE A 239 2.48 -6.70 17.80
CA PHE A 239 3.38 -7.72 18.36
C PHE A 239 4.46 -8.10 17.36
N ALA A 240 5.66 -7.57 17.54
CA ALA A 240 6.84 -8.13 16.89
C ALA A 240 7.07 -9.55 17.46
N THR A 241 6.95 -10.57 16.62
CA THR A 241 7.28 -11.96 16.98
C THR A 241 8.79 -12.16 17.02
N GLY A 242 9.49 -11.43 17.88
CA GLY A 242 10.89 -11.61 18.23
C GLY A 242 11.05 -12.07 19.68
N PRO A 243 12.15 -12.75 20.05
CA PRO A 243 12.42 -13.07 21.45
C PRO A 243 12.43 -11.80 22.31
N PRO A 244 12.01 -11.87 23.60
CA PRO A 244 11.84 -10.71 24.50
C PRO A 244 13.08 -9.82 24.65
N ASP A 245 14.26 -10.33 24.32
CA ASP A 245 15.54 -9.63 24.43
C ASP A 245 15.95 -8.85 23.18
N SER A 246 15.07 -8.78 22.18
CA SER A 246 15.23 -7.89 21.02
C SER A 246 14.28 -6.71 21.10
N THR A 247 14.39 -5.92 22.18
CA THR A 247 14.12 -4.49 21.99
C THR A 247 15.08 -4.03 20.89
N PRO A 248 14.61 -3.38 19.81
CA PRO A 248 15.52 -2.67 18.94
C PRO A 248 16.15 -1.60 19.82
N ALA A 249 17.37 -1.86 20.28
CA ALA A 249 18.14 -0.95 21.11
C ALA A 249 18.24 0.37 20.36
N GLY A 250 17.45 1.36 20.79
CA GLY A 250 17.48 2.73 20.30
C GLY A 250 17.49 2.84 18.78
N HIS A 251 16.34 2.68 18.12
CA HIS A 251 16.15 3.47 16.91
C HIS A 251 16.16 4.94 17.35
N PRO A 252 17.18 5.76 16.99
CA PRO A 252 17.03 7.17 17.16
C PRO A 252 15.77 7.52 16.38
N SER A 253 14.80 8.17 17.03
CA SER A 253 13.71 8.83 16.32
C SER A 253 14.37 9.63 15.20
N LEU A 254 14.22 9.16 13.96
CA LEU A 254 14.78 9.79 12.76
C LEU A 254 14.16 11.19 12.55
N TRP A 255 13.22 11.57 13.40
CA TRP A 255 12.51 12.85 13.44
C TRP A 255 13.17 13.85 14.42
N THR A 256 14.15 13.46 15.25
CA THR A 256 14.72 14.37 16.28
C THR A 256 15.86 15.26 15.76
N THR A 257 16.36 15.07 14.55
CA THR A 257 17.41 15.94 14.00
C THR A 257 16.85 16.82 12.89
N SER A 258 16.03 17.79 13.30
CA SER A 258 15.58 18.90 12.45
C SER A 258 16.80 19.67 11.94
N THR A 259 17.27 19.29 10.75
CA THR A 259 18.09 20.17 9.93
C THR A 259 17.14 20.98 9.05
N SER A 260 17.45 22.26 8.83
CA SER A 260 16.61 23.26 8.14
C SER A 260 16.23 22.93 6.67
N LEU A 261 16.55 21.72 6.21
CA LEU A 261 16.25 21.15 4.89
C LEU A 261 15.16 20.07 4.92
N ASP A 262 14.69 19.60 6.10
CA ASP A 262 13.58 18.61 6.24
C ASP A 262 12.18 19.20 6.02
N ARG A 263 12.08 20.38 5.40
CA ARG A 263 10.82 21.13 5.20
C ARG A 263 9.77 20.43 4.33
N CYS A 264 10.10 19.29 3.72
CA CYS A 264 9.18 18.50 2.89
C CYS A 264 8.86 17.11 3.47
N ALA A 265 9.27 16.80 4.71
CA ALA A 265 8.88 15.55 5.35
C ALA A 265 7.40 15.61 5.81
N PRO A 266 6.58 14.57 5.57
CA PRO A 266 5.26 14.49 6.19
C PRO A 266 5.42 14.59 7.71
N THR A 267 4.62 15.45 8.34
CA THR A 267 4.58 15.53 9.81
C THR A 267 4.23 14.16 10.37
N PRO A 268 4.96 13.65 11.37
CA PRO A 268 4.64 12.37 11.99
C PRO A 268 3.18 12.38 12.46
N PHE A 269 2.38 11.43 11.98
CA PHE A 269 1.02 11.22 12.45
C PHE A 269 0.90 9.82 13.04
N ALA A 270 -0.02 9.67 13.99
CA ALA A 270 -0.37 8.36 14.53
C ALA A 270 -1.18 7.60 13.49
N THR A 271 -0.80 6.36 13.23
CA THR A 271 -1.54 5.44 12.37
C THR A 271 -2.84 5.02 13.07
N ASP A 272 -3.98 5.31 12.46
CA ASP A 272 -5.27 4.74 12.88
C ASP A 272 -5.24 3.24 12.55
N SER A 273 -5.03 2.39 13.56
CA SER A 273 -4.85 0.94 13.40
C SER A 273 -5.96 0.18 14.13
N GLU A 274 -6.49 -0.86 13.48
CA GLU A 274 -7.48 -1.76 14.07
C GLU A 274 -7.23 -3.20 13.61
N GLU A 275 -7.21 -4.14 14.56
CA GLU A 275 -7.12 -5.59 14.32
C GLU A 275 -8.41 -6.25 14.83
N VAL A 276 -9.16 -6.89 13.93
CA VAL A 276 -10.47 -7.48 14.23
C VAL A 276 -10.41 -8.99 14.00
N TRP A 277 -10.75 -9.74 15.05
CA TRP A 277 -10.76 -11.20 15.03
C TRP A 277 -12.10 -11.72 14.49
N PHE A 278 -12.05 -12.57 13.47
CA PHE A 278 -13.21 -13.20 12.85
C PHE A 278 -13.18 -14.71 13.11
N SER A 279 -14.35 -15.30 13.36
CA SER A 279 -14.50 -16.76 13.37
C SER A 279 -14.25 -17.33 11.98
N GLY A 280 -13.68 -18.54 11.96
CA GLY A 280 -13.21 -19.24 10.78
C GLY A 280 -11.69 -19.35 10.74
N GLY A 281 -11.19 -20.29 9.94
CA GLY A 281 -9.77 -20.47 9.67
C GLY A 281 -9.25 -19.54 8.56
N HIS A 282 -8.00 -19.71 8.15
CA HIS A 282 -7.34 -18.85 7.15
C HIS A 282 -8.13 -18.68 5.83
N GLY A 283 -8.69 -19.78 5.31
CA GLY A 283 -9.49 -19.78 4.08
C GLY A 283 -10.90 -19.21 4.27
N ASP A 284 -11.42 -19.22 5.49
CA ASP A 284 -12.70 -18.59 5.83
C ASP A 284 -12.57 -17.08 5.98
N LEU A 285 -11.35 -16.56 6.11
CA LEU A 285 -11.09 -15.12 6.16
C LEU A 285 -10.69 -14.54 4.82
N GLY A 286 -9.71 -15.14 4.16
CA GLY A 286 -9.20 -14.63 2.88
C GLY A 286 -9.82 -15.27 1.66
N GLY A 287 -10.64 -16.31 1.81
CA GLY A 287 -11.20 -17.07 0.69
C GLY A 287 -10.26 -18.16 0.15
N GLY A 288 -10.64 -18.75 -0.97
CA GLY A 288 -9.95 -19.91 -1.57
C GLY A 288 -10.43 -21.27 -1.06
N ALA A 289 -11.22 -21.34 0.02
CA ALA A 289 -11.76 -22.59 0.55
C ALA A 289 -13.17 -22.94 0.00
N VAL A 290 -13.91 -21.95 -0.51
CA VAL A 290 -15.30 -22.09 -0.93
C VAL A 290 -15.44 -21.67 -2.40
N LYS A 291 -16.20 -22.45 -3.17
CA LYS A 291 -16.42 -22.19 -4.59
C LYS A 291 -17.24 -20.92 -4.83
N ASN A 292 -16.96 -20.21 -5.92
CA ASN A 292 -17.52 -18.91 -6.27
C ASN A 292 -19.05 -18.88 -6.37
N TYR A 293 -19.67 -19.99 -6.77
CA TYR A 293 -21.13 -20.08 -6.90
C TYR A 293 -21.86 -20.22 -5.56
N VAL A 294 -21.13 -20.48 -4.46
CA VAL A 294 -21.72 -20.59 -3.12
C VAL A 294 -21.96 -19.18 -2.58
N GLN A 295 -23.22 -18.79 -2.50
CA GLN A 295 -23.62 -17.44 -2.08
C GLN A 295 -23.29 -17.14 -0.61
N SER A 296 -23.42 -18.14 0.26
CA SER A 296 -23.17 -18.02 1.71
C SER A 296 -21.80 -18.60 2.02
N SER A 297 -20.82 -17.72 2.21
CA SER A 297 -19.45 -18.09 2.55
C SER A 297 -18.94 -17.20 3.68
N PRO A 298 -18.27 -17.76 4.70
CA PRO A 298 -17.80 -17.00 5.87
C PRO A 298 -16.84 -15.86 5.47
N ASN A 299 -16.07 -16.04 4.40
CA ASN A 299 -15.14 -15.01 3.90
C ASN A 299 -15.81 -13.72 3.43
N ARG A 300 -17.14 -13.72 3.19
CA ARG A 300 -17.86 -12.50 2.83
C ARG A 300 -17.91 -11.50 3.99
N ILE A 301 -17.92 -11.96 5.24
CA ILE A 301 -17.99 -11.08 6.42
C ILE A 301 -16.74 -10.18 6.52
N PRO A 302 -15.51 -10.72 6.58
CA PRO A 302 -14.30 -9.89 6.63
C PRO A 302 -14.05 -9.10 5.34
N LEU A 303 -14.55 -9.56 4.18
CA LEU A 303 -14.51 -8.79 2.93
C LEU A 303 -15.35 -7.50 3.04
N VAL A 304 -16.62 -7.65 3.45
CA VAL A 304 -17.55 -6.52 3.57
C VAL A 304 -17.10 -5.56 4.68
N TRP A 305 -16.56 -6.09 5.78
CA TRP A 305 -15.95 -5.26 6.83
C TRP A 305 -14.82 -4.39 6.26
N LEU A 306 -13.85 -4.97 5.53
CA LEU A 306 -12.74 -4.18 5.01
C LEU A 306 -13.20 -3.16 3.96
N ILE A 307 -14.16 -3.49 3.10
CA ILE A 307 -14.76 -2.53 2.15
C ILE A 307 -15.42 -1.37 2.90
N ARG A 308 -16.14 -1.65 3.98
CA ARG A 308 -16.75 -0.62 4.83
C ARG A 308 -15.66 0.30 5.42
N GLU A 309 -14.58 -0.26 5.95
CA GLU A 309 -13.47 0.52 6.50
C GLU A 309 -12.80 1.41 5.44
N VAL A 310 -12.64 0.92 4.20
CA VAL A 310 -12.13 1.72 3.08
C VAL A 310 -12.99 2.96 2.81
N VAL A 311 -14.31 2.83 2.90
CA VAL A 311 -15.24 3.95 2.71
C VAL A 311 -15.20 4.91 3.89
N LEU A 312 -15.28 4.39 5.12
CA LEU A 312 -15.27 5.21 6.34
C LEU A 312 -13.96 5.98 6.52
N ALA A 313 -12.84 5.41 6.08
CA ALA A 313 -11.54 6.06 6.06
C ALA A 313 -11.41 7.17 5.01
N ASN A 314 -12.45 7.48 4.22
CA ASN A 314 -12.47 8.51 3.18
C ASN A 314 -11.28 8.41 2.20
N THR A 315 -10.95 7.18 1.79
CA THR A 315 -9.87 6.90 0.83
C THR A 315 -10.18 7.49 -0.54
N GLY A 316 -11.46 7.60 -0.88
CA GLY A 316 -11.93 8.00 -2.21
C GLY A 316 -11.85 6.88 -3.25
N ILE A 317 -11.54 5.64 -2.85
CA ILE A 317 -11.60 4.47 -3.74
C ILE A 317 -12.98 4.38 -4.37
N GLN A 318 -13.00 4.27 -5.70
CA GLN A 318 -14.21 4.17 -6.49
C GLN A 318 -14.53 2.69 -6.75
N PHE A 319 -15.75 2.30 -6.40
CA PHE A 319 -16.25 0.95 -6.62
C PHE A 319 -17.21 0.90 -7.81
N ASN A 320 -17.25 -0.24 -8.49
CA ASN A 320 -18.27 -0.59 -9.46
C ASN A 320 -19.56 -0.96 -8.72
N GLN A 321 -20.53 -0.04 -8.74
CA GLN A 321 -21.79 -0.20 -8.02
C GLN A 321 -22.57 -1.44 -8.48
N ALA A 322 -22.62 -1.72 -9.78
CA ALA A 322 -23.33 -2.89 -10.30
C ALA A 322 -22.72 -4.21 -9.80
N ALA A 323 -21.40 -4.27 -9.66
CA ALA A 323 -20.72 -5.44 -9.10
C ALA A 323 -20.99 -5.63 -7.60
N LEU A 324 -21.04 -4.52 -6.84
CA LEU A 324 -21.43 -4.56 -5.43
C LEU A 324 -22.89 -4.99 -5.23
N ASP A 325 -23.80 -4.45 -6.06
CA ASP A 325 -25.23 -4.76 -6.00
C ASP A 325 -25.50 -6.24 -6.34
N ALA A 326 -24.79 -6.79 -7.33
CA ALA A 326 -24.88 -8.19 -7.70
C ALA A 326 -24.50 -9.14 -6.54
N ASP A 327 -23.55 -8.73 -5.71
CA ASP A 327 -23.09 -9.47 -4.53
C ASP A 327 -23.80 -9.04 -3.23
N GLY A 328 -24.80 -8.16 -3.32
CA GLY A 328 -25.62 -7.68 -2.20
C GLY A 328 -24.86 -6.84 -1.17
N ILE A 329 -23.77 -6.18 -1.57
CA ILE A 329 -22.92 -5.35 -0.70
C ILE A 329 -23.41 -3.91 -0.74
N ARG A 330 -23.82 -3.37 0.42
CA ARG A 330 -24.22 -1.96 0.56
C ARG A 330 -23.11 -1.17 1.23
N LEU A 331 -22.64 -0.12 0.55
CA LEU A 331 -21.64 0.78 1.11
C LEU A 331 -22.27 1.67 2.20
N PRO A 332 -21.51 2.05 3.26
CA PRO A 332 -22.01 2.96 4.28
C PRO A 332 -22.24 4.35 3.68
N VAL A 333 -23.30 5.03 4.13
CA VAL A 333 -23.55 6.43 3.79
C VAL A 333 -22.57 7.29 4.59
N MET A 334 -21.69 8.02 3.90
CA MET A 334 -20.85 9.03 4.54
C MET A 334 -21.74 10.20 4.94
N ASN A 335 -22.00 10.37 6.23
CA ASN A 335 -22.58 11.62 6.71
C ASN A 335 -21.57 12.74 6.42
N PRO A 336 -22.02 13.92 5.93
CA PRO A 336 -21.14 15.07 5.83
C PRO A 336 -20.52 15.34 7.21
N PRO A 337 -19.27 15.84 7.28
CA PRO A 337 -18.68 16.22 8.55
C PRO A 337 -19.68 17.08 9.31
N LYS A 338 -19.95 16.73 10.58
CA LYS A 338 -20.77 17.59 11.43
C LYS A 338 -20.10 18.96 11.41
N ASP A 339 -20.79 19.91 10.80
CA ASP A 339 -20.50 21.33 10.94
C ASP A 339 -20.32 21.56 12.44
N GLY A 340 -19.14 22.05 12.84
CA GLY A 340 -18.75 22.26 14.23
C GLY A 340 -19.54 23.34 14.97
N ARG A 341 -20.85 23.48 14.69
CA ARG A 341 -21.79 24.39 15.36
C ARG A 341 -22.80 23.67 16.25
N ASP A 342 -22.48 22.48 16.74
CA ASP A 342 -23.19 21.93 17.89
C ASP A 342 -22.46 22.38 19.17
N ASN A 343 -22.78 23.60 19.61
CA ASN A 343 -22.60 24.02 21.00
C ASN A 343 -23.52 23.17 21.88
N TRP A 344 -22.95 22.34 22.75
CA TRP A 344 -23.55 21.93 24.01
C TRP A 344 -22.50 21.94 25.11
#